data_AF-A0A1H8GE03-F1
#
_entry.id   AF-A0A1H8GE03-F1
#
_cell.length_a   1.000
_cell.length_b   1.000
_cell.length_c   1.000
_cell.angle_alpha   90.00
_cell.angle_beta   90.00
_cell.angle_gamma   90.00
#
_symmetry.space_group_name_H-M   'P 1'
#
loop_
_entity.id
_entity.type
_entity.pdbx_description
1 polymer ?
#
loop_
_entity_poly.entity_id
_entity_poly.type
_entity_poly.pdbx_seq_one_letter_code
_entity_poly.pdbx_strand_id
1 'polypeptide(L)' 'MNLVGHNMALVEELKIHMLKRIELYEKRGFIKKGKYKELVEFETKAMDERLETMKQWL' A
#
# COMPACT_ATOMS: atom_id res chain seq x y z
N MET A 1 1.09 -22.90 4.53
CA MET A 1 0.59 -21.51 4.57
C MET A 1 -0.91 -21.57 4.33
N ASN A 2 -1.75 -21.03 5.22
CA ASN A 2 -3.20 -20.99 4.96
C ASN A 2 -3.51 -19.90 3.92
N LEU A 3 -4.66 -20.00 3.24
CA LEU A 3 -5.05 -19.09 2.15
C LEU A 3 -5.03 -17.61 2.59
N VAL A 4 -5.41 -17.35 3.85
CA VAL A 4 -5.39 -16.01 4.45
C VAL A 4 -3.96 -15.47 4.56
N GLY A 5 -3.02 -16.27 5.04
CA GLY A 5 -1.60 -15.89 5.12
C GLY A 5 -0.99 -15.61 3.75
N HIS A 6 -1.32 -16.40 2.73
CA HIS A 6 -0.87 -16.14 1.35
C HIS A 6 -1.45 -14.83 0.81
N ASN A 7 -2.74 -14.56 1.06
CA ASN A 7 -3.38 -13.31 0.66
C ASN A 7 -2.78 -12.10 1.38
N MET A 8 -2.40 -12.22 2.65
CA MET A 8 -1.71 -11.16 3.38
C MET A 8 -0.36 -10.81 2.74
N ALA A 9 0.43 -11.83 2.37
CA ALA A 9 1.71 -11.60 1.68
C ALA A 9 1.51 -10.87 0.34
N LEU A 10 0.48 -11.24 -0.43
CA LEU A 10 0.15 -10.54 -1.67
C LEU A 10 -0.26 -9.07 -1.46
N VAL A 11 -0.98 -8.77 -0.37
CA VAL A 11 -1.36 -7.38 -0.03
C VAL A 11 -0.13 -6.57 0.40
N GLU A 12 0.80 -7.17 1.15
CA GLU A 12 2.07 -6.51 1.49
C GLU A 12 2.92 -6.21 0.25
N GLU A 13 3.03 -7.15 -0.70
CA GLU A 13 3.69 -6.91 -1.98
C GLU A 13 3.01 -5.80 -2.78
N LEU A 14 1.67 -5.81 -2.84
CA LEU A 14 0.90 -4.77 -3.50
C LEU A 14 1.19 -3.37 -2.92
N LYS A 15 1.25 -3.24 -1.58
CA LYS A 15 1.60 -1.99 -0.89
C LYS A 15 2.95 -1.46 -1.38
N ILE A 16 3.97 -2.32 -1.47
CA ILE A 16 5.30 -1.93 -1.96
C ILE A 16 5.23 -1.40 -3.40
N HIS A 17 4.51 -2.10 -4.28
CA HIS A 17 4.38 -1.69 -5.68
C HIS A 17 3.66 -0.34 -5.84
N MET A 18 2.62 -0.09 -5.04
CA MET A 18 1.87 1.16 -5.07
C MET A 18 2.73 2.35 -4.60
N LEU A 19 3.49 2.18 -3.52
CA LEU A 19 4.39 3.22 -3.01
C LEU A 19 5.50 3.56 -4.02
N LYS A 20 6.11 2.55 -4.65
CA LYS A 20 7.09 2.76 -5.74
C LYS A 20 6.50 3.53 -6.92
N ARG A 21 5.23 3.26 -7.26
CA ARG A 21 4.53 3.98 -8.33
C ARG A 21 4.30 5.45 -7.97
N ILE A 22 3.90 5.74 -6.73
CA ILE A 22 3.72 7.12 -6.25
C ILE A 22 5.04 7.89 -6.25
N GLU A 23 6.13 7.25 -5.80
CA GLU A 23 7.48 7.82 -5.88
C GLU A 23 7.89 8.12 -7.33
N LEU A 24 7.63 7.20 -8.26
CA LEU A 24 7.90 7.42 -9.68
C LEU A 24 7.12 8.62 -10.23
N TYR A 25 5.86 8.77 -9.82
CA TYR A 25 5.01 9.88 -10.25
C TYR A 25 5.47 11.22 -9.69
N GLU A 26 5.99 11.26 -8.46
CA GLU A 26 6.61 12.46 -7.90
C GLU A 26 7.90 12.83 -8.64
N LYS A 27 8.79 11.85 -8.87
CA LYS A 27 10.04 12.06 -9.63
C LYS A 27 9.81 12.55 -11.06
N ARG A 28 8.74 12.09 -11.72
CA ARG A 28 8.37 12.52 -13.08
C ARG A 28 7.57 13.83 -13.11
N GLY A 29 7.27 14.42 -11.96
CA GLY A 29 6.53 15.68 -11.87
C GLY A 29 5.02 15.56 -12.10
N PHE A 30 4.45 14.34 -12.11
CA PHE A 30 3.01 14.14 -12.19
C PHE A 30 2.30 14.54 -10.89
N ILE A 31 3.02 14.54 -9.76
CA ILE A 31 2.47 14.84 -8.44
C ILE A 31 3.31 15.94 -7.79
N LYS A 32 2.64 16.96 -7.22
CA LYS A 32 3.29 18.00 -6.40
C LYS A 32 3.76 17.41 -5.07
N LYS A 33 4.89 17.87 -4.52
CA LYS A 33 5.45 17.39 -3.24
C LYS A 33 4.45 17.35 -2.06
N GLY A 34 3.54 18.32 -1.97
CA GLY A 34 2.49 18.30 -0.94
C GLY A 34 1.53 17.12 -1.08
N LYS A 35 1.19 16.77 -2.32
CA LYS A 35 0.26 15.68 -2.65
C LYS A 35 0.91 14.30 -2.55
N TYR A 36 2.24 14.21 -2.69
CA TYR A 36 2.98 12.96 -2.48
C TYR A 36 2.78 12.40 -1.07
N LYS A 37 2.95 13.23 -0.03
CA LYS A 37 2.80 12.80 1.36
C LYS A 37 1.39 12.29 1.65
N GLU A 38 0.38 13.03 1.21
CA GLU A 38 -1.03 12.63 1.35
C GLU A 38 -1.33 11.29 0.68
N LEU A 39 -0.80 11.06 -0.53
CA LEU A 39 -1.02 9.81 -1.27
C LEU A 39 -0.30 8.63 -0.62
N VAL A 40 0.92 8.82 -0.13
CA VAL A 40 1.65 7.78 0.61
C VAL A 40 0.90 7.38 1.87
N GLU A 41 0.41 8.36 2.64
CA GLU A 41 -0.34 8.12 3.87
C GLU A 41 -1.68 7.42 3.58
N PHE A 42 -2.42 7.90 2.57
CA PHE A 42 -3.68 7.30 2.15
C PHE A 42 -3.52 5.83 1.74
N GLU A 43 -2.59 5.52 0.83
CA GLU A 43 -2.38 4.14 0.37
C GLU A 43 -1.85 3.24 1.47
N THR A 44 -0.96 3.75 2.32
CA THR A 44 -0.42 3.00 3.47
C THR A 44 -1.55 2.60 4.41
N LYS A 45 -2.39 3.57 4.80
CA LYS A 45 -3.51 3.35 5.69
C LYS A 45 -4.52 2.36 5.12
N ALA A 46 -4.89 2.51 3.84
CA ALA A 46 -5.85 1.62 3.20
C ALA A 46 -5.36 0.16 3.14
N MET A 47 -4.06 -0.06 2.86
CA MET A 47 -3.48 -1.41 2.85
C MET A 47 -3.34 -1.99 4.27
N ASP A 48 -2.99 -1.16 5.25
CA ASP A 48 -2.85 -1.59 6.64
C ASP A 48 -4.20 -1.98 7.25
N GLU A 49 -5.25 -1.20 7.03
CA GLU A 49 -6.63 -1.55 7.43
C GLU A 49 -7.08 -2.88 6.81
N ARG A 50 -6.72 -3.11 5.55
CA ARG A 50 -7.02 -4.37 4.84
C ARG A 50 -6.26 -5.56 5.45
N LEU A 51 -4.99 -5.38 5.79
CA LEU A 51 -4.19 -6.41 6.46
C LEU A 51 -4.71 -6.71 7.86
N GLU A 52 -5.09 -5.69 8.63
CA GLU A 52 -5.71 -5.88 9.94
C GLU A 52 -7.02 -6.66 9.84
N THR A 53 -7.86 -6.30 8.87
CA THR A 53 -9.10 -7.04 8.61
C THR A 53 -8.81 -8.50 8.29
N MET A 54 -7.81 -8.80 7.45
CA MET A 54 -7.44 -10.19 7.13
C MET A 54 -6.88 -10.95 8.35
N LYS A 55 -6.12 -10.26 9.22
CA LYS A 55 -5.59 -10.85 10.47
C LYS A 55 -6.68 -11.29 11.43
N GLN A 56 -7.84 -10.64 11.44
CA GLN A 56 -8.97 -11.03 12.30
C GLN A 56 -9.61 -12.36 11.89
N TRP A 57 -9.29 -12.89 10.70
CA TRP A 57 -9.84 -14.13 10.14
C TRP A 57 -8.85 -15.30 10.26
N LEU A 58 -7.71 -15.08 10.92
CA LEU A 58 -6.71 -16.09 11.29
C LEU A 58 -6.97 -16.63 12.69
#